data_AF-A0A537LW60-F1
#
_entry.id   AF-A0A537LW60-F1
#
_cell.length_a   1.000
_cell.length_b   1.000
_cell.length_c   1.000
_cell.angle_alpha   90.00
_cell.angle_beta   90.00
_cell.angle_gamma   90.00
#
_symmetry.space_group_name_H-M   'P 1'
#
loop_
_entity.id
_entity.type
_entity.pdbx_description
1 polymer ?
#
loop_
_entity_poly.entity_id
_entity_poly.type
_entity_poly.pdbx_seq_one_letter_code
_entity_poly.pdbx_strand_id
1 'polypeptide(L)'
;MRGSSGGLPAVQAMSVPLASRGLVQVSMNLLDYRRTPPLAALRRVEAEAAQRGVAVAAGELVGCAPPEALPPDPIAALRLRSLRPGQILDPSKLAREFREDAR
;
A
#
# COMPACT_ATOMS: atom_id res chain seq x y z
N MET A 1 13.69 4.13 1.73
CA MET A 1 14.50 3.73 0.56
C MET A 1 14.51 4.89 -0.44
N ARG A 2 15.64 5.61 -0.55
CA ARG A 2 15.95 6.47 -1.71
C ARG A 2 16.99 5.69 -2.53
N GLY A 3 16.86 5.77 -3.85
CA GLY A 3 17.56 4.91 -4.81
C GLY A 3 19.07 4.90 -4.67
N SER A 4 19.62 3.69 -4.57
CA SER A 4 20.92 3.27 -5.12
C SER A 4 21.25 1.78 -4.89
N SER A 5 20.38 0.98 -4.22
CA SER A 5 20.70 -0.42 -3.85
C SER A 5 19.60 -1.48 -4.15
N GLY A 6 18.94 -1.41 -5.31
CA GLY A 6 18.01 -2.48 -5.75
C GLY A 6 16.61 -2.45 -5.12
N GLY A 7 16.10 -1.25 -4.83
CA GLY A 7 14.72 -1.04 -4.37
C GLY A 7 13.67 -1.17 -5.47
N LEU A 8 12.41 -1.31 -5.08
CA LEU A 8 11.29 -1.36 -6.02
C LEU A 8 11.14 -0.02 -6.78
N PRO A 9 10.86 -0.06 -8.10
CA PRO A 9 10.66 1.16 -8.87
C PRO A 9 9.40 1.90 -8.40
N ALA A 10 9.41 3.23 -8.48
CA ALA A 10 8.26 4.06 -8.10
C ALA A 10 7.73 3.81 -6.68
N VAL A 11 8.61 3.44 -5.74
CA VAL A 11 8.29 3.27 -4.33
C VAL A 11 9.16 4.18 -3.49
N GLN A 12 8.52 4.88 -2.55
CA GLN A 12 9.19 5.54 -1.43
C GLN A 12 8.77 4.83 -0.15
N ALA A 13 9.73 4.50 0.71
CA ALA A 13 9.45 3.77 1.94
C ALA A 13 10.22 4.34 3.14
N MET A 14 9.61 4.29 4.32
CA MET A 14 10.23 4.67 5.59
C MET A 14 9.74 3.78 6.73
N SER A 15 10.56 3.67 7.78
CA SER A 15 10.17 2.99 9.02
C SER A 15 9.40 3.94 9.93
N VAL A 16 8.34 3.44 10.56
CA VAL A 16 7.55 4.14 11.58
C VAL A 16 7.41 3.22 12.80
N PRO A 17 8.02 3.56 13.95
CA PRO A 17 7.83 2.80 15.18
C PRO A 17 6.37 2.90 15.67
N LEU A 18 5.76 1.76 16.01
CA LEU A 18 4.45 1.66 16.63
C LEU A 18 4.61 1.20 18.08
N ALA A 19 5.15 2.08 18.92
CA ALA A 19 5.58 1.75 20.29
C ALA A 19 4.49 1.07 21.14
N SER A 20 3.24 1.54 21.04
CA SER A 20 2.09 0.97 21.78
C SER A 20 1.73 -0.45 21.39
N ARG A 21 2.24 -0.95 20.26
CA ARG A 21 1.99 -2.30 19.76
C ARG A 21 3.25 -3.18 19.79
N GLY A 22 4.39 -2.63 20.19
CA GLY A 22 5.67 -3.33 20.10
C GLY A 22 6.07 -3.70 18.67
N LEU A 23 5.63 -2.92 17.68
CA LEU A 23 5.87 -3.19 16.26
C LEU A 23 6.65 -2.04 15.59
N VAL A 24 7.25 -2.34 14.44
CA VAL A 24 7.70 -1.34 13.48
C VAL A 24 6.90 -1.53 12.18
N GLN A 25 6.50 -0.43 11.57
CA GLN A 25 5.79 -0.42 10.29
C GLN A 25 6.71 0.11 9.19
N VAL A 26 6.68 -0.55 8.04
CA VAL A 26 7.24 -0.01 6.80
C VAL A 26 6.13 0.77 6.10
N SER A 27 6.13 2.09 6.25
CA SER A 27 5.21 2.97 5.52
C SER A 27 5.73 3.15 4.09
N MET A 28 4.86 3.00 3.11
CA MET A 28 5.23 3.03 1.69
C MET A 28 4.26 3.90 0.90
N ASN A 29 4.81 4.81 0.10
CA ASN A 29 4.09 5.48 -0.98
C ASN A 29 4.43 4.78 -2.28
N LEU A 30 3.41 4.24 -2.95
CA LEU A 30 3.52 3.72 -4.31
C LEU A 30 3.21 4.88 -5.27
N LEU A 31 4.25 5.47 -5.85
CA LEU A 31 4.14 6.62 -6.75
C LEU A 31 3.51 6.24 -8.09
N ASP A 32 3.66 4.97 -8.48
CA ASP A 32 3.01 4.38 -9.65
C ASP A 32 2.70 2.89 -9.37
N TYR A 33 1.45 2.60 -9.04
CA TYR A 33 1.01 1.24 -8.72
C TYR A 33 1.06 0.28 -9.91
N ARG A 34 1.13 0.80 -11.15
CA ARG A 34 1.23 -0.03 -12.36
C ARG A 34 2.65 -0.54 -12.55
N ARG A 35 3.64 0.24 -12.11
CA ARG A 35 5.06 -0.17 -12.11
C ARG A 35 5.40 -1.06 -10.93
N THR A 36 4.84 -0.76 -9.77
CA THR A 36 4.94 -1.62 -8.59
C THR A 36 3.56 -1.80 -7.97
N PRO A 37 2.90 -2.95 -8.19
CA PRO A 37 1.62 -3.24 -7.54
C PRO A 37 1.77 -3.36 -6.01
N PRO A 38 0.72 -3.03 -5.22
CA PRO A 38 0.73 -3.19 -3.76
C PRO A 38 1.14 -4.60 -3.31
N LEU A 39 0.71 -5.63 -4.03
CA LEU A 39 1.08 -7.01 -3.71
C LEU A 39 2.59 -7.25 -3.90
N ALA A 40 3.19 -6.72 -4.97
CA ALA A 40 4.63 -6.84 -5.20
C ALA A 40 5.44 -6.10 -4.11
N ALA A 41 4.95 -4.93 -3.69
CA ALA A 41 5.53 -4.18 -2.56
C ALA A 41 5.50 -4.99 -1.26
N LEU A 42 4.36 -5.60 -0.92
CA LEU A 42 4.24 -6.45 0.26
C LEU A 42 5.19 -7.66 0.19
N ARG A 43 5.20 -8.39 -0.94
CA ARG A 43 6.05 -9.59 -1.08
C ARG A 43 7.53 -9.28 -0.94
N ARG A 44 7.96 -8.12 -1.42
CA ARG A 44 9.32 -7.64 -1.24
C ARG A 44 9.64 -7.37 0.23
N VAL A 45 8.73 -6.73 0.98
CA VAL A 45 8.91 -6.50 2.42
C VAL A 45 8.95 -7.82 3.19
N GLU A 46 8.05 -8.76 2.87
CA GLU A 46 8.05 -10.10 3.47
C GLU A 46 9.37 -10.84 3.21
N ALA A 47 9.89 -10.80 1.99
CA ALA A 47 11.16 -11.44 1.65
C ALA A 47 12.35 -10.82 2.41
N GLU A 48 12.41 -9.50 2.51
CA GLU A 48 13.48 -8.81 3.26
C GLU A 48 13.39 -9.05 4.77
N ALA A 49 12.18 -9.09 5.32
CA ALA A 49 11.93 -9.39 6.73
C ALA A 49 12.24 -10.84 7.08
N ALA A 50 11.87 -11.79 6.22
CA ALA A 50 12.14 -13.22 6.39
C ALA A 50 13.64 -13.51 6.43
N GLN A 51 14.46 -12.83 5.62
CA GLN A 51 15.93 -12.92 5.69
C GLN A 51 16.51 -12.49 7.04
N ARG A 52 15.73 -11.78 7.87
CA ARG A 52 16.08 -11.34 9.23
C ARG A 52 15.35 -12.11 10.32
N GLY A 53 14.60 -13.17 9.96
CA GLY A 53 13.78 -13.93 10.90
C GLY A 53 12.58 -13.15 11.46
N VAL A 54 12.14 -12.09 10.77
CA VAL A 54 11.01 -11.25 11.18
C VAL A 54 9.80 -11.55 10.29
N ALA A 55 8.63 -11.73 10.91
CA ALA A 55 7.38 -11.93 10.19
C ALA A 55 6.61 -10.61 9.99
N VAL A 56 5.94 -10.48 8.85
CA VAL A 56 4.98 -9.38 8.61
C VAL A 56 3.63 -9.76 9.20
N ALA A 57 3.23 -9.05 10.26
CA ALA A 57 1.98 -9.35 10.98
C ALA A 57 0.73 -8.98 10.16
N ALA A 58 0.69 -7.78 9.61
CA ALA A 58 -0.46 -7.26 8.86
C ALA A 58 -0.08 -6.09 7.95
N GLY A 59 -0.92 -5.83 6.96
CA GLY A 59 -0.92 -4.65 6.11
C GLY A 59 -2.01 -3.64 6.51
N GLU A 60 -1.89 -2.44 5.94
CA GLU A 60 -2.85 -1.36 6.10
C GLU A 60 -2.86 -0.49 4.84
N LEU A 61 -4.05 -0.19 4.33
CA LEU A 61 -4.23 0.84 3.31
C LEU A 61 -4.56 2.16 3.99
N VAL A 62 -3.68 3.15 3.82
CA VAL A 62 -3.90 4.53 4.27
C VAL A 62 -4.53 5.33 3.13
N GLY A 63 -5.62 6.04 3.42
CA GLY A 63 -6.39 6.74 2.39
C GLY A 63 -7.19 5.76 1.52
N CYS A 64 -7.16 5.98 0.22
CA CYS A 64 -7.94 5.21 -0.75
C CYS A 64 -7.09 4.76 -1.94
N ALA A 65 -7.51 3.70 -2.62
CA ALA A 65 -6.86 3.16 -3.81
C ALA A 65 -7.88 2.93 -4.93
N PRO A 66 -7.48 3.05 -6.21
CA PRO A 66 -8.34 2.68 -7.32
C PRO A 66 -8.48 1.13 -7.39
N PRO A 67 -9.63 0.59 -7.87
CA PRO A 67 -9.88 -0.84 -7.99
C PRO A 67 -8.76 -1.60 -8.71
N GLU A 68 -8.19 -1.00 -9.75
CA GLU A 68 -7.15 -1.62 -10.60
C GLU A 68 -5.83 -1.84 -9.86
N ALA A 69 -5.61 -1.14 -8.73
CA ALA A 69 -4.46 -1.35 -7.87
C ALA A 69 -4.64 -2.53 -6.90
N LEU A 70 -5.88 -3.01 -6.70
CA LEU A 70 -6.21 -4.03 -5.72
C LEU A 70 -6.28 -5.42 -6.36
N PRO A 71 -5.74 -6.47 -5.71
CA PRO A 71 -5.93 -7.84 -6.17
C PRO A 71 -7.37 -8.34 -5.89
N PRO A 72 -7.81 -9.47 -6.46
CA PRO A 72 -9.20 -9.96 -6.32
C PRO A 72 -9.71 -10.14 -4.88
N ASP A 73 -8.83 -10.53 -3.95
CA ASP A 73 -9.09 -10.53 -2.50
C ASP A 73 -8.04 -9.66 -1.81
N PRO A 74 -8.26 -8.33 -1.70
CA PRO A 74 -7.26 -7.42 -1.17
C PRO A 74 -7.01 -7.62 0.33
N ILE A 75 -8.01 -8.10 1.09
CA ILE A 75 -7.83 -8.37 2.52
C ILE A 75 -6.84 -9.50 2.70
N ALA A 76 -7.06 -10.65 2.05
CA ALA A 76 -6.18 -11.80 2.19
C ALA A 76 -4.82 -11.55 1.53
N ALA A 77 -4.82 -11.05 0.28
CA ALA A 77 -3.60 -10.93 -0.51
C ALA A 77 -2.63 -9.88 0.04
N LEU A 78 -3.15 -8.76 0.56
CA LEU A 78 -2.35 -7.67 1.14
C LEU A 78 -2.30 -7.71 2.67
N ARG A 79 -2.87 -8.75 3.28
CA ARG A 79 -2.97 -8.94 4.74
C ARG A 79 -3.61 -7.74 5.45
N LEU A 80 -4.54 -7.04 4.81
CA LEU A 80 -5.12 -5.81 5.36
C LEU A 80 -5.93 -6.14 6.62
N ARG A 81 -5.73 -5.37 7.69
CA ARG A 81 -6.58 -5.49 8.89
C ARG A 81 -8.04 -5.17 8.61
N SER A 82 -8.29 -4.26 7.66
CA SER A 82 -9.61 -3.91 7.17
C SER A 82 -9.48 -3.17 5.84
N LEU A 83 -10.56 -3.19 5.06
CA LEU A 83 -10.73 -2.38 3.87
C LEU A 83 -12.17 -1.88 3.87
N ARG A 84 -12.35 -0.57 4.02
CA ARG A 84 -13.68 0.03 4.03
C ARG A 84 -14.12 0.34 2.59
N PRO A 85 -15.41 0.25 2.25
CA PRO A 85 -15.89 0.55 0.89
C PRO A 85 -15.44 1.92 0.37
N GLY A 86 -15.44 2.96 1.22
CA GLY A 86 -14.98 4.31 0.87
C GLY A 86 -13.48 4.45 0.58
N GLN A 87 -12.69 3.39 0.82
CA GLN A 87 -11.26 3.35 0.46
C GLN A 87 -11.03 2.83 -0.95
N ILE A 88 -12.07 2.39 -1.66
CA ILE A 88 -11.99 2.01 -3.07
C ILE A 88 -12.54 3.18 -3.89
N LEU A 89 -11.66 3.87 -4.62
CA LEU A 89 -12.04 5.03 -5.41
C LEU A 89 -12.55 4.60 -6.79
N ASP A 90 -13.79 4.92 -7.11
CA ASP A 90 -14.27 4.88 -8.50
C ASP A 90 -13.81 6.16 -9.23
N PRO A 91 -12.85 6.08 -10.17
CA PRO A 91 -12.35 7.26 -10.88
C PRO A 91 -13.46 7.96 -11.69
N SER A 92 -14.45 7.22 -12.18
CA SER A 92 -15.57 7.78 -12.96
C SER A 92 -16.50 8.61 -12.07
N LYS A 93 -16.72 8.15 -10.84
CA LYS A 93 -17.50 8.88 -9.84
C LYS A 93 -16.78 10.16 -9.39
N LEU A 94 -15.48 10.05 -9.11
CA LEU A 94 -14.65 11.18 -8.68
C LEU A 94 -14.60 12.27 -9.77
N ALA A 95 -14.42 11.88 -11.03
CA ALA A 95 -14.39 12.80 -12.16
C ALA A 95 -15.74 13.52 -12.38
N ARG A 96 -16.86 12.90 -11.98
CA ARG A 96 -18.18 13.52 -12.07
C ARG A 96 -18.39 14.55 -10.97
N GLU A 97 -18.02 14.23 -9.73
CA GLU A 97 -18.08 15.17 -8.58
C GLU A 97 -17.26 16.43 -8.85
N PHE A 98 -16.02 16.30 -9.35
CA PHE A 98 -15.19 17.46 -9.71
C PHE A 98 -15.75 18.31 -10.86
N ARG A 99 -16.57 17.75 -11.75
CA ARG A 99 -17.23 18.51 -12.82
C ARG A 99 -18.49 19.23 -12.35
N GLU A 100 -19.16 18.70 -11.33
CA GLU A 100 -20.36 19.29 -10.73
C GLU A 100 -19.97 20.46 -9.80
N ASP A 101 -18.84 20.37 -9.08
CA ASP A 101 -18.32 21.45 -8.21
C ASP A 101 -17.67 22.62 -8.99
N ALA A 102 -17.39 22.42 -10.29
CA ALA A 102 -16.81 23.44 -11.17
C ALA A 102 -17.86 24.27 -11.94
N ARG A 103 -19.15 24.12 -11.61
CA ARG A 103 -20.28 24.90 -12.13
C ARG A 103 -20.85 25.83 -11.06
#